data_AF-A0A924PBF6-F1
#
_entry.id   AF-A0A924PBF6-F1
#
_cell.length_a   1.000
_cell.length_b   1.000
_cell.length_c   1.000
_cell.angle_alpha   90.00
_cell.angle_beta   90.00
_cell.angle_gamma   90.00
#
_symmetry.space_group_name_H-M   'P 1'
#
loop_
_entity.id
_entity.type
_entity.pdbx_description
1 polymer ?
#
loop_
_entity_poly.entity_id
_entity_poly.type
_entity_poly.pdbx_seq_one_letter_code
_entity_poly.pdbx_strand_id
1 'polypeptide(L)'
;MSELKSEKARELHGTPSPHAWPFVSDEQGFMHVSFAAVLVLCMTSAFFMIGTLVQWRHHVETQLRLDRCVSETAHELRVSLQRTQKLNQIILVTRVSIAAAQAAYQPEIAAPLQVALNLQVAAQEGIQKTWELKCMAWLVKRGCDSKWDLAMPLPSQPWNRAAPDSVGPQALTWEPFGSSGDGSGVGSASGSAQGLKIQTSRSPRFSAALVSGDDNEGWKSKWTSGQPGSGFR
;
A
#
# COMPACT_ATOMS: atom_id res chain seq x y z
N MET A 1 59.42 -27.22 -2.83
CA MET A 1 59.53 -25.82 -3.27
C MET A 1 59.21 -24.94 -2.09
N SER A 2 60.10 -24.12 -1.53
CA SER A 2 61.51 -23.85 -1.78
C SER A 2 62.02 -23.06 -0.56
N GLU A 3 63.16 -23.48 -0.03
CA GLU A 3 64.25 -22.67 0.58
C GLU A 3 63.90 -21.58 1.61
N LEU A 4 64.24 -21.67 2.90
CA LEU A 4 65.56 -21.86 3.54
C LEU A 4 66.58 -20.76 3.16
N LYS A 5 66.70 -19.75 4.05
CA LYS A 5 67.87 -18.86 4.30
C LYS A 5 67.47 -17.99 5.51
N SER A 6 67.88 -18.22 6.76
CA SER A 6 69.22 -18.46 7.30
C SER A 6 70.27 -17.57 6.63
N GLU A 7 70.47 -16.36 7.16
CA GLU A 7 71.83 -15.84 7.29
C GLU A 7 71.94 -14.70 8.34
N LYS A 8 72.65 -15.03 9.42
CA LYS A 8 73.78 -14.26 9.95
C LYS A 8 73.48 -13.01 10.77
N ALA A 9 73.50 -13.28 12.08
CA ALA A 9 74.12 -12.48 13.12
C ALA A 9 75.21 -11.52 12.64
N ARG A 10 75.07 -10.25 13.03
CA ARG A 10 76.20 -9.43 13.43
C ARG A 10 75.81 -8.56 14.62
N GLU A 11 76.41 -8.93 15.74
CA GLU A 11 76.66 -8.09 16.88
C GLU A 11 77.14 -6.71 16.42
N LEU A 12 76.44 -5.66 16.85
CA LEU A 12 77.04 -4.36 17.10
C LEU A 12 76.46 -3.90 18.44
N HIS A 13 77.21 -4.24 19.48
CA HIS A 13 77.12 -3.63 20.80
C HIS A 13 77.29 -2.11 20.66
N GLY A 14 76.18 -1.41 20.42
CA GLY A 14 76.05 0.02 20.65
C GLY A 14 75.68 0.23 22.11
N THR A 15 76.64 0.65 22.91
CA THR A 15 76.42 1.17 24.27
C THR A 15 75.28 2.20 24.26
N PRO A 16 74.20 2.02 25.04
CA PRO A 16 73.17 3.04 25.15
C PRO A 16 73.77 4.26 25.85
N SER A 17 73.90 5.35 25.09
CA SER A 17 74.31 6.66 25.60
C SER A 17 73.35 7.11 26.72
N PRO A 18 73.83 7.44 27.94
CA PRO A 18 73.00 7.81 29.08
C PRO A 18 72.58 9.28 29.03
N HIS A 19 72.03 9.71 27.89
CA HIS A 19 71.37 11.01 27.74
C HIS A 19 69.91 10.79 27.30
N ALA A 20 69.21 9.94 28.05
CA ALA A 20 67.76 9.91 28.03
C ALA A 20 67.26 11.15 28.78
N TRP A 21 66.80 12.14 28.02
CA TRP A 21 66.18 13.34 28.55
C TRP A 21 64.92 12.94 29.34
N PRO A 22 64.80 13.29 30.63
CA PRO A 22 63.52 13.29 31.28
C PRO A 22 62.76 14.52 30.75
N PHE A 23 62.13 14.38 29.58
CA PHE A 23 61.11 15.32 29.15
C PHE A 23 59.89 15.06 30.05
N VAL A 24 59.95 15.60 31.27
CA VAL A 24 58.80 15.74 32.16
C VAL A 24 57.82 16.65 31.44
N SER A 25 56.91 16.03 30.71
CA SER A 25 55.84 16.73 30.01
C SER A 25 54.90 17.25 31.08
N ASP A 26 54.65 18.56 31.08
CA ASP A 26 53.70 19.23 31.97
C ASP A 26 52.34 18.51 31.97
N GLU A 27 52.05 17.74 33.03
CA GLU A 27 50.79 17.00 33.18
C GLU A 27 49.56 17.93 33.22
N GLN A 28 49.78 19.22 33.51
CA GLN A 28 48.71 20.22 33.56
C GLN A 28 48.10 20.51 32.18
N GLY A 29 48.86 20.42 31.09
CA GLY A 29 48.33 20.66 29.74
C GLY A 29 47.43 19.53 29.22
N PHE A 30 47.70 18.29 29.64
CA PHE A 30 47.01 17.10 29.12
C PHE A 30 45.54 16.99 29.60
N MET A 31 45.26 17.43 30.84
CA MET A 31 43.90 17.42 31.38
C MET A 31 42.97 18.37 30.63
N HIS A 32 43.46 19.56 30.24
CA HIS A 32 42.66 20.53 29.49
C HIS A 32 42.32 20.05 28.07
N VAL A 33 43.26 19.43 27.37
CA VAL A 33 43.02 18.85 26.03
C VAL A 33 42.01 17.71 26.10
N SER A 34 42.15 16.82 27.09
CA SER A 34 41.23 15.69 27.28
C SER A 34 39.82 16.17 27.59
N PHE A 35 39.66 17.15 28.47
CA PHE A 35 38.35 17.73 28.80
C PHE A 35 37.71 18.43 27.60
N ALA A 36 38.48 19.21 26.84
CA ALA A 36 38.00 19.85 25.62
C ALA A 36 37.54 18.82 24.57
N ALA A 37 38.30 17.74 24.38
CA ALA A 37 37.93 16.66 23.47
C ALA A 37 36.61 15.97 23.88
N VAL A 38 36.44 15.68 25.18
CA VAL A 38 35.20 15.10 25.71
C VAL A 38 34.01 16.04 25.50
N LEU A 39 34.18 17.35 25.75
CA LEU A 39 33.12 18.33 25.51
C LEU A 39 32.72 18.39 24.02
N VAL A 40 33.69 18.40 23.11
CA VAL A 40 33.40 18.39 21.66
C VAL A 40 32.66 17.11 21.26
N LEU A 41 33.05 15.95 21.78
CA LEU A 41 32.36 14.68 21.54
C LEU A 41 30.93 14.68 22.10
N CYS A 42 30.72 15.22 23.30
CA CYS A 42 29.39 15.36 23.89
C CYS A 42 28.50 16.31 23.08
N MET A 43 29.03 17.45 22.62
CA MET A 43 28.25 18.41 21.84
C MET A 43 27.91 17.85 20.46
N THR A 44 28.87 17.25 19.76
CA THR A 44 28.63 16.65 18.43
C THR A 44 27.65 15.50 18.47
N SER A 45 27.73 14.61 19.48
CA SER A 45 26.74 13.54 19.68
C SER A 45 25.36 14.09 20.02
N ALA A 46 25.25 15.14 20.83
CA ALA A 46 23.97 15.79 21.12
C ALA A 46 23.33 16.38 19.85
N PHE A 47 24.09 17.09 19.01
CA PHE A 47 23.58 17.60 17.73
C PHE A 47 23.16 16.49 16.77
N PHE A 48 23.92 15.39 16.71
CA PHE A 48 23.55 14.22 15.90
C PHE A 48 22.23 13.58 16.39
N MET A 49 22.07 13.41 17.71
CA MET A 49 20.84 12.89 18.29
C MET A 49 19.65 13.81 18.01
N ILE A 50 19.81 15.13 18.12
CA ILE A 50 18.75 16.09 17.78
C ILE A 50 18.40 16.02 16.29
N GLY A 51 19.39 15.97 15.40
CA GLY A 51 19.19 15.86 13.97
C GLY A 51 18.41 14.60 13.57
N THR A 52 18.80 13.45 14.14
CA THR A 52 18.11 12.17 13.90
C THR A 52 16.69 12.17 14.44
N LEU A 53 16.42 12.78 15.61
CA LEU A 53 15.06 12.91 16.16
C LEU A 53 14.16 13.81 15.30
N VAL A 54 14.68 14.93 14.80
CA VAL A 54 13.92 15.83 13.90
C VAL A 54 13.59 15.12 12.59
N GLN A 55 14.56 14.44 11.99
CA GLN A 55 14.35 13.66 10.77
C GLN A 55 13.35 12.51 11.00
N TRP A 56 13.45 11.81 12.13
CA TRP A 56 12.53 10.74 12.49
C TRP A 56 11.09 11.25 12.66
N ARG A 57 10.90 12.37 13.37
CA ARG A 57 9.59 13.02 13.51
C ARG A 57 8.98 13.35 12.16
N HIS A 58 9.76 13.91 11.24
CA HIS A 58 9.30 14.24 9.90
C HIS A 58 8.87 12.98 9.11
N HIS A 59 9.63 11.88 9.22
CA HIS A 59 9.26 10.61 8.60
C HIS A 59 7.98 10.01 9.19
N VAL A 60 7.81 10.03 10.51
CA VAL A 60 6.60 9.53 11.18
C VAL A 60 5.38 10.37 10.81
N GLU A 61 5.51 11.69 10.78
CA GLU A 61 4.40 12.58 10.39
C GLU A 61 3.96 12.34 8.94
N THR A 62 4.93 12.15 8.04
CA THR A 62 4.64 11.82 6.64
C THR A 62 3.96 10.47 6.51
N GLN A 63 4.42 9.45 7.26
CA GLN A 63 3.79 8.13 7.27
C GLN A 63 2.36 8.17 7.78
N LEU A 64 2.10 8.87 8.88
CA LEU A 64 0.74 9.00 9.43
C LEU A 64 -0.22 9.69 8.46
N ARG A 65 0.26 10.67 7.69
CA ARG A 65 -0.54 11.32 6.63
C ARG A 65 -0.86 10.35 5.50
N LEU A 66 0.13 9.59 5.02
CA LEU A 66 -0.06 8.57 3.98
C LEU A 66 -1.01 7.48 4.44
N ASP A 67 -0.84 6.97 5.66
CA ASP A 67 -1.71 5.96 6.25
C ASP A 67 -3.15 6.50 6.34
N ARG A 68 -3.36 7.70 6.88
CA ARG A 68 -4.71 8.28 6.96
C ARG A 68 -5.38 8.38 5.58
N CYS A 69 -4.65 8.85 4.57
CA CYS A 69 -5.14 8.96 3.21
C CYS A 69 -5.49 7.59 2.57
N VAL A 70 -4.60 6.61 2.69
CA VAL A 70 -4.86 5.24 2.19
C VAL A 70 -6.03 4.61 2.93
N SER A 71 -6.15 4.83 4.25
CA SER A 71 -7.27 4.36 5.06
C SER A 71 -8.60 4.91 4.58
N GLU A 72 -8.64 6.22 4.33
CA GLU A 72 -9.85 6.92 3.91
C GLU A 72 -10.27 6.41 2.53
N THR A 73 -9.33 6.33 1.59
CA THR A 73 -9.59 5.80 0.24
C THR A 73 -10.06 4.35 0.29
N ALA A 74 -9.45 3.50 1.12
CA ALA A 74 -9.87 2.11 1.29
C ALA A 74 -11.27 1.98 1.92
N HIS A 75 -11.59 2.86 2.87
CA HIS A 75 -12.92 2.93 3.45
C HIS A 75 -13.97 3.35 2.41
N GLU A 76 -13.68 4.37 1.60
CA GLU A 76 -14.55 4.80 0.52
C GLU A 76 -14.79 3.69 -0.52
N LEU A 77 -13.72 2.98 -0.91
CA LEU A 77 -13.83 1.82 -1.81
C LEU A 77 -14.76 0.76 -1.20
N ARG A 78 -14.57 0.40 0.06
CA ARG A 78 -15.43 -0.55 0.78
C ARG A 78 -16.89 -0.11 0.76
N VAL A 79 -17.17 1.16 1.06
CA VAL A 79 -18.54 1.70 1.04
C VAL A 79 -19.13 1.65 -0.37
N SER A 80 -18.35 1.98 -1.40
CA SER A 80 -18.77 1.88 -2.79
C SER A 80 -19.16 0.45 -3.17
N LEU A 81 -18.32 -0.53 -2.83
CA LEU A 81 -18.56 -1.95 -3.12
C LEU A 81 -19.82 -2.46 -2.41
N GLN A 82 -20.00 -2.12 -1.14
CA GLN A 82 -21.21 -2.47 -0.39
C GLN A 82 -22.48 -1.87 -0.99
N ARG A 83 -22.43 -0.61 -1.46
CA ARG A 83 -23.56 0.03 -2.13
C ARG A 83 -23.89 -0.64 -3.46
N THR A 84 -22.88 -0.97 -4.27
CA THR A 84 -23.04 -1.69 -5.54
C THR A 84 -23.66 -3.06 -5.31
N GLN A 85 -23.19 -3.80 -4.32
CA GLN A 85 -23.73 -5.11 -3.93
C GLN A 85 -25.19 -5.02 -3.46
N LYS A 86 -25.52 -4.02 -2.63
CA LYS A 86 -26.90 -3.77 -2.21
C LYS A 86 -27.81 -3.47 -3.40
N LEU A 87 -27.37 -2.65 -4.35
CA LEU A 87 -28.12 -2.36 -5.58
C LEU A 87 -28.27 -3.60 -6.45
N ASN A 88 -27.24 -4.46 -6.56
CA ASN A 88 -27.35 -5.73 -7.27
C ASN A 88 -28.48 -6.60 -6.72
N GLN A 89 -28.57 -6.74 -5.39
CA GLN A 89 -29.66 -7.51 -4.77
C GLN A 89 -31.04 -6.92 -5.08
N ILE A 90 -31.17 -5.58 -5.03
CA ILE A 90 -32.43 -4.91 -5.35
C ILE A 90 -32.79 -5.09 -6.84
N ILE A 91 -31.81 -4.99 -7.75
CA ILE A 91 -31.99 -5.21 -9.19
C ILE A 91 -32.45 -6.65 -9.46
N LEU A 92 -31.84 -7.65 -8.81
CA LEU A 92 -32.22 -9.05 -8.94
C LEU A 92 -33.68 -9.28 -8.50
N VAL A 93 -34.05 -8.77 -7.33
CA VAL A 93 -35.44 -8.87 -6.84
C VAL A 93 -36.42 -8.18 -7.79
N THR A 94 -36.09 -6.96 -8.26
CA THR A 94 -36.94 -6.20 -9.19
C THR A 94 -37.12 -6.94 -10.51
N ARG A 95 -36.06 -7.58 -11.04
CA ARG A 95 -36.13 -8.42 -12.25
C ARG A 95 -37.03 -9.63 -12.05
N VAL A 96 -36.92 -10.32 -10.92
CA VAL A 96 -37.82 -11.44 -10.59
C VAL A 96 -39.27 -10.98 -10.51
N SER A 97 -39.53 -9.81 -9.92
CA SER A 97 -40.87 -9.21 -9.88
C SER A 97 -41.42 -8.87 -11.26
N ILE A 98 -40.60 -8.31 -12.16
CA ILE A 98 -40.99 -8.04 -13.56
C ILE A 98 -41.33 -9.35 -14.28
N ALA A 99 -40.47 -10.37 -14.17
CA ALA A 99 -40.69 -11.66 -14.79
C ALA A 99 -41.99 -12.32 -14.27
N ALA A 100 -42.25 -12.23 -12.97
CA ALA A 100 -43.50 -12.73 -12.37
C ALA A 100 -44.73 -11.97 -12.87
N ALA A 101 -44.67 -10.64 -12.96
CA ALA A 101 -45.77 -9.83 -13.48
C ALA A 101 -46.05 -10.11 -14.98
N GLN A 102 -44.99 -10.32 -15.76
CA GLN A 102 -45.10 -10.73 -17.17
C GLN A 102 -45.74 -12.11 -17.30
N ALA A 103 -45.34 -13.08 -16.48
CA ALA A 103 -45.93 -14.42 -16.46
C ALA A 103 -47.41 -14.42 -16.04
N ALA A 104 -47.81 -13.48 -15.17
CA ALA A 104 -49.19 -13.27 -14.75
C ALA A 104 -50.02 -12.45 -15.74
N TYR A 105 -49.46 -12.03 -16.88
CA TYR A 105 -50.11 -11.13 -17.87
C TYR A 105 -50.60 -9.80 -17.28
N GLN A 106 -49.81 -9.20 -16.37
CA GLN A 106 -50.13 -7.92 -15.70
C GLN A 106 -49.18 -6.79 -16.17
N PRO A 107 -49.37 -6.25 -17.39
CA PRO A 107 -48.47 -5.24 -17.95
C PRO A 107 -48.49 -3.91 -17.19
N GLU A 108 -49.63 -3.57 -16.57
CA GLU A 108 -49.80 -2.35 -15.77
C GLU A 108 -48.84 -2.29 -14.57
N ILE A 109 -48.45 -3.45 -14.03
CA ILE A 109 -47.47 -3.57 -12.94
C ILE A 109 -46.05 -3.69 -13.49
N ALA A 110 -45.87 -4.40 -14.61
CA ALA A 110 -44.56 -4.58 -15.21
C ALA A 110 -43.92 -3.26 -15.67
N ALA A 111 -44.70 -2.35 -16.26
CA ALA A 111 -44.20 -1.07 -16.77
C ALA A 111 -43.54 -0.18 -15.69
N PRO A 112 -44.17 0.14 -14.54
CA PRO A 112 -43.53 0.92 -13.49
C PRO A 112 -42.32 0.20 -12.87
N LEU A 113 -42.33 -1.13 -12.79
CA LEU A 113 -41.19 -1.90 -12.32
C LEU A 113 -39.98 -1.81 -13.27
N GLN A 114 -40.20 -1.78 -14.59
CA GLN A 114 -39.13 -1.55 -15.56
C GLN A 114 -38.51 -0.16 -15.41
N VAL A 115 -39.32 0.87 -15.16
CA VAL A 115 -38.80 2.22 -14.87
C VAL A 115 -37.95 2.21 -13.59
N ALA A 116 -38.44 1.55 -12.54
CA ALA A 116 -37.69 1.41 -11.29
C ALA A 116 -36.36 0.66 -11.50
N LEU A 117 -36.37 -0.41 -12.30
CA LEU A 117 -35.16 -1.16 -12.67
C LEU A 117 -34.14 -0.25 -13.37
N ASN A 118 -34.55 0.53 -14.35
CA ASN A 118 -33.67 1.46 -15.07
C ASN A 118 -33.08 2.53 -14.14
N LEU A 119 -33.85 3.04 -13.18
CA LEU A 119 -33.36 3.99 -12.18
C LEU A 119 -32.32 3.36 -11.25
N GLN A 120 -32.52 2.12 -10.82
CA GLN A 120 -31.56 1.38 -9.99
C GLN A 120 -30.25 1.13 -10.74
N VAL A 121 -30.35 0.77 -12.03
CA VAL A 121 -29.21 0.58 -12.94
C VAL A 121 -28.43 1.88 -13.12
N ALA A 122 -29.13 2.99 -13.39
CA ALA A 122 -28.49 4.31 -13.52
C ALA A 122 -27.80 4.75 -12.22
N ALA A 123 -28.41 4.50 -11.06
CA ALA A 123 -27.78 4.77 -9.76
C ALA A 123 -26.50 3.94 -9.55
N GLN A 124 -26.52 2.67 -9.97
CA GLN A 124 -25.37 1.79 -9.90
C GLN A 124 -24.23 2.25 -10.83
N GLU A 125 -24.54 2.66 -12.06
CA GLU A 125 -23.57 3.25 -13.00
C GLU A 125 -23.00 4.56 -12.46
N GLY A 126 -23.83 5.38 -11.81
CA GLY A 126 -23.38 6.60 -11.13
C GLY A 126 -22.33 6.33 -10.06
N ILE A 127 -22.45 5.23 -9.29
CA ILE A 127 -21.44 4.81 -8.30
C ILE A 127 -20.12 4.44 -9.01
N GLN A 128 -20.19 3.64 -10.07
CA GLN A 128 -18.99 3.26 -10.84
C GLN A 128 -18.29 4.48 -11.44
N LYS A 129 -19.04 5.38 -12.08
CA LYS A 129 -18.50 6.62 -12.66
C LYS A 129 -17.89 7.53 -11.61
N THR A 130 -18.52 7.63 -10.43
CA THR A 130 -17.96 8.39 -9.31
C THR A 130 -16.62 7.80 -8.87
N TRP A 131 -16.50 6.47 -8.82
CA TRP A 131 -15.23 5.82 -8.51
C TRP A 131 -14.17 6.04 -9.59
N GLU A 132 -14.53 5.92 -10.88
CA GLU A 132 -13.63 6.23 -12.00
C GLU A 132 -13.10 7.66 -11.93
N LEU A 133 -13.98 8.63 -11.64
CA LEU A 133 -13.59 10.04 -11.45
C LEU A 133 -12.63 10.19 -10.27
N LYS A 134 -12.82 9.43 -9.18
CA LYS A 134 -11.88 9.39 -8.05
C LYS A 134 -10.54 8.78 -8.45
N CYS A 135 -10.52 7.71 -9.24
CA CYS A 135 -9.27 7.15 -9.79
C CYS A 135 -8.52 8.18 -10.63
N MET A 136 -9.23 8.95 -11.47
CA MET A 136 -8.63 10.02 -12.27
C MET A 136 -8.13 11.17 -11.38
N ALA A 137 -8.93 11.62 -10.42
CA ALA A 137 -8.55 12.66 -9.47
C ALA A 137 -7.33 12.24 -8.64
N TRP A 138 -7.25 10.96 -8.24
CA TRP A 138 -6.11 10.38 -7.56
C TRP A 138 -4.84 10.45 -8.42
N LEU A 139 -4.93 10.07 -9.71
CA LEU A 139 -3.79 10.17 -10.63
C LEU A 139 -3.34 11.63 -10.85
N VAL A 140 -4.29 12.55 -11.02
CA VAL A 140 -4.00 13.98 -11.22
C VAL A 140 -3.34 14.60 -9.98
N LYS A 141 -3.83 14.25 -8.79
CA LYS A 141 -3.24 14.69 -7.50
C LYS A 141 -1.95 13.95 -7.14
N ARG A 142 -1.53 12.97 -7.96
CA ARG A 142 -0.40 12.06 -7.66
C ARG A 142 -0.58 11.34 -6.32
N GLY A 143 -1.82 10.97 -6.00
CA GLY A 143 -2.21 10.27 -4.78
C GLY A 143 -2.58 11.20 -3.63
N CYS A 144 -1.88 11.05 -2.50
CA CYS A 144 -2.20 11.71 -1.22
C CYS A 144 -1.70 13.17 -1.13
N ASP A 145 -1.73 13.91 -2.24
CA ASP A 145 -1.42 15.34 -2.33
C ASP A 145 0.05 15.71 -2.06
N SER A 146 0.95 14.78 -2.38
CA SER A 146 2.39 14.95 -2.28
C SER A 146 2.97 15.14 -3.67
N LYS A 147 3.55 16.32 -3.94
CA LYS A 147 4.17 16.70 -5.23
C LYS A 147 5.19 15.65 -5.74
N TRP A 148 5.70 14.81 -4.84
CA TRP A 148 6.77 13.85 -5.05
C TRP A 148 6.38 12.39 -4.88
N ASP A 149 5.13 12.08 -4.52
CA ASP A 149 4.68 10.69 -4.44
C ASP A 149 4.10 10.27 -5.78
N LEU A 150 4.72 9.27 -6.44
CA LEU A 150 4.04 8.56 -7.52
C LEU A 150 3.09 7.56 -6.88
N ALA A 151 1.83 7.91 -6.66
CA ALA A 151 0.88 6.90 -6.22
C ALA A 151 0.57 5.91 -7.34
N MET A 152 0.43 4.64 -6.99
CA MET A 152 -0.11 3.64 -7.91
C MET A 152 -1.53 4.04 -8.31
N PRO A 153 -1.97 3.72 -9.54
CA PRO A 153 -3.37 3.89 -9.91
C PRO A 153 -4.26 3.14 -8.92
N LEU A 154 -5.38 3.75 -8.52
CA LEU A 154 -6.39 3.04 -7.74
C LEU A 154 -6.93 1.87 -8.58
N PRO A 155 -7.26 0.73 -7.95
CA PRO A 155 -7.82 -0.40 -8.67
C PRO A 155 -9.16 0.01 -9.30
N SER A 156 -9.35 -0.34 -10.57
CA SER A 156 -10.67 -0.35 -11.18
C SER A 156 -11.53 -1.40 -10.47
N GLN A 157 -12.83 -1.12 -10.33
CA GLN A 157 -13.75 -2.12 -9.81
C GLN A 157 -14.05 -3.11 -10.94
N PRO A 158 -13.80 -4.41 -10.77
CA PRO A 158 -13.95 -5.40 -11.83
C PRO A 158 -15.41 -5.86 -11.94
N TRP A 159 -16.33 -4.92 -12.04
CA TRP A 159 -17.74 -5.19 -12.22
C TRP A 159 -18.06 -5.14 -13.70
N ASN A 160 -18.57 -6.24 -14.25
CA ASN A 160 -19.05 -6.29 -15.62
C ASN A 160 -20.56 -6.47 -15.64
N ARG A 161 -21.23 -5.88 -16.65
CA ARG A 161 -22.65 -6.05 -16.89
C ARG A 161 -22.83 -6.90 -18.14
N ALA A 162 -23.55 -8.02 -18.00
CA ALA A 162 -24.00 -8.77 -19.17
C ALA A 162 -24.98 -7.92 -20.01
N ALA A 163 -25.08 -8.24 -21.30
CA ALA A 163 -26.02 -7.59 -22.19
C ALA A 163 -27.47 -7.70 -21.67
N PRO A 164 -28.33 -6.69 -21.88
CA PRO A 164 -29.73 -6.74 -21.48
C PRO A 164 -30.46 -7.95 -22.09
N ASP A 165 -31.36 -8.56 -21.32
CA ASP A 165 -32.23 -9.63 -21.77
C ASP A 165 -33.69 -9.16 -21.95
N SER A 166 -34.62 -10.09 -22.20
CA SER A 166 -36.04 -9.78 -22.40
C SER A 166 -36.72 -9.14 -21.18
N VAL A 167 -36.13 -9.30 -19.99
CA VAL A 167 -36.60 -8.68 -18.74
C VAL A 167 -36.01 -7.28 -18.58
N GLY A 168 -34.78 -7.05 -19.05
CA GLY A 168 -34.11 -5.75 -19.11
C GLY A 168 -32.63 -5.81 -18.76
N PRO A 169 -32.03 -4.71 -18.28
CA PRO A 169 -30.63 -4.69 -17.87
C PRO A 169 -30.35 -5.65 -16.70
N GLN A 170 -29.21 -6.33 -16.73
CA GLN A 170 -28.81 -7.32 -15.71
C GLN A 170 -28.04 -6.66 -14.56
N ALA A 171 -27.98 -7.29 -13.39
CA ALA A 171 -27.11 -6.87 -12.28
C ALA A 171 -25.63 -6.96 -12.69
N LEU A 172 -24.77 -6.21 -12.00
CA LEU A 172 -23.32 -6.32 -12.19
C LEU A 172 -22.79 -7.61 -11.57
N THR A 173 -21.90 -8.29 -12.28
CA THR A 173 -21.20 -9.48 -11.80
C THR A 173 -19.73 -9.13 -11.56
N TRP A 174 -19.17 -9.65 -10.47
CA TRP A 174 -17.76 -9.49 -10.17
C TRP A 174 -16.93 -10.41 -11.08
N GLU A 175 -16.05 -9.85 -11.89
CA GLU A 175 -15.07 -10.61 -12.64
C GLU A 175 -13.78 -10.72 -11.80
N PRO A 176 -13.35 -11.94 -11.44
CA PRO A 176 -12.09 -12.09 -10.72
C PRO A 176 -10.92 -11.62 -11.62
N PHE A 177 -10.08 -10.73 -11.09
CA PHE A 177 -8.84 -10.31 -11.73
C PHE A 177 -7.99 -11.55 -12.07
N GLY A 178 -7.77 -11.81 -13.36
CA GLY A 178 -6.93 -12.91 -13.84
C GLY A 178 -7.67 -14.12 -14.43
N SER A 179 -9.00 -14.09 -14.61
CA SER A 179 -9.69 -15.13 -15.41
C SER A 179 -9.59 -14.89 -16.93
N SER A 180 -8.60 -14.12 -17.37
CA SER A 180 -8.30 -13.92 -18.78
C SER A 180 -7.76 -15.22 -19.38
N GLY A 181 -8.67 -16.09 -19.79
CA GLY A 181 -8.65 -16.67 -21.13
C GLY A 181 -7.69 -17.80 -21.46
N ASP A 182 -6.78 -18.24 -20.60
CA ASP A 182 -6.08 -19.51 -20.83
C ASP A 182 -6.96 -20.66 -20.32
N GLY A 183 -7.94 -21.03 -21.15
CA GLY A 183 -9.02 -21.97 -20.89
C GLY A 183 -8.60 -23.43 -20.71
N SER A 184 -7.69 -23.72 -19.78
CA SER A 184 -7.26 -25.07 -19.46
C SER A 184 -6.99 -25.23 -17.96
N GLY A 185 -8.03 -25.05 -17.15
CA GLY A 185 -7.98 -25.22 -15.70
C GLY A 185 -9.31 -25.72 -15.15
N VAL A 186 -9.57 -27.01 -15.30
CA VAL A 186 -10.65 -27.69 -14.59
C VAL A 186 -10.36 -27.60 -13.09
N GLY A 187 -11.22 -26.92 -12.35
CA GLY A 187 -11.38 -27.09 -10.91
C GLY A 187 -10.53 -26.17 -10.03
N SER A 188 -11.14 -25.06 -9.59
CA SER A 188 -11.24 -24.77 -8.16
C SER A 188 -12.23 -23.64 -7.93
N ALA A 189 -13.49 -24.02 -7.70
CA ALA A 189 -14.50 -23.20 -7.01
C ALA A 189 -14.15 -23.09 -5.51
N SER A 190 -12.91 -22.68 -5.22
CA SER A 190 -12.48 -22.40 -3.85
C SER A 190 -12.52 -20.90 -3.69
N GLY A 191 -13.37 -20.44 -2.76
CA GLY A 191 -13.65 -19.04 -2.46
C GLY A 191 -12.41 -18.24 -2.05
N SER A 192 -11.54 -17.94 -3.01
CA SER A 192 -10.45 -17.01 -2.83
C SER A 192 -11.07 -15.63 -2.64
N ALA A 193 -11.00 -15.12 -1.41
CA ALA A 193 -11.51 -13.82 -1.03
C ALA A 193 -11.14 -12.77 -2.10
N GLN A 194 -12.16 -12.15 -2.70
CA GLN A 194 -11.97 -11.14 -3.73
C GLN A 194 -11.30 -9.94 -3.07
N GLY A 195 -10.09 -9.59 -3.47
CA GLY A 195 -9.26 -8.59 -2.79
C GLY A 195 -8.80 -7.48 -3.73
N LEU A 196 -9.15 -6.24 -3.41
CA LEU A 196 -8.58 -5.05 -4.04
C LEU A 196 -7.52 -4.45 -3.11
N LYS A 197 -6.30 -4.31 -3.62
CA LYS A 197 -5.18 -3.74 -2.86
C LYS A 197 -4.94 -2.30 -3.30
N ILE A 198 -4.96 -1.38 -2.35
CA ILE A 198 -4.50 -0.01 -2.54
C ILE A 198 -3.11 0.06 -1.92
N GLN A 199 -2.11 0.53 -2.67
CA GLN A 199 -0.72 0.58 -2.23
C GLN A 199 -0.04 1.88 -2.71
N THR A 200 0.78 2.47 -1.86
CA THR A 200 1.70 3.55 -2.24
C THR A 200 3.00 2.97 -2.83
N SER A 201 3.61 3.63 -3.81
CA SER A 201 4.78 3.08 -4.52
C SER A 201 6.12 3.29 -3.77
N ARG A 202 6.18 4.16 -2.76
CA ARG A 202 7.44 4.64 -2.19
C ARG A 202 7.78 4.06 -0.82
N SER A 203 9.07 3.73 -0.68
CA SER A 203 9.83 3.45 0.56
C SER A 203 9.84 4.69 1.49
N PRO A 204 9.92 4.58 2.84
CA PRO A 204 10.49 3.49 3.65
C PRO A 204 9.51 2.43 4.17
N ARG A 205 8.20 2.65 4.09
CA ARG A 205 7.18 1.64 4.39
C ARG A 205 6.06 1.76 3.36
N PHE A 206 5.74 0.63 2.73
CA PHE A 206 4.61 0.54 1.83
C PHE A 206 3.33 0.56 2.66
N SER A 207 2.62 1.67 2.66
CA SER A 207 1.27 1.72 3.19
C SER A 207 0.36 1.01 2.20
N ALA A 208 -0.25 -0.08 2.67
CA ALA A 208 -1.19 -0.84 1.86
C ALA A 208 -2.42 -1.24 2.67
N ALA A 209 -3.57 -1.06 2.03
CA ALA A 209 -4.84 -1.53 2.54
C ALA A 209 -5.40 -2.56 1.56
N LEU A 210 -5.79 -3.72 2.09
CA LEU A 210 -6.50 -4.74 1.35
C LEU A 210 -7.98 -4.64 1.69
N VAL A 211 -8.81 -4.36 0.69
CA VAL A 211 -10.26 -4.46 0.80
C VAL A 211 -10.64 -5.81 0.23
N SER A 212 -11.02 -6.75 1.10
CA SER A 212 -11.41 -8.09 0.72
C SER A 212 -12.84 -8.39 1.16
N GLY A 213 -13.60 -9.07 0.32
CA GLY A 213 -14.98 -9.42 0.62
C GLY A 213 -15.43 -10.66 -0.13
N ASP A 214 -16.59 -11.15 0.30
CA ASP A 214 -17.40 -12.09 -0.43
C ASP A 214 -18.84 -11.54 -0.48
N ASP A 215 -19.61 -12.01 -1.45
CA ASP A 215 -21.00 -11.62 -1.65
C ASP A 215 -21.89 -11.97 -0.44
N ASN A 216 -21.45 -12.88 0.43
CA ASN A 216 -22.20 -13.30 1.62
C ASN A 216 -21.72 -12.65 2.93
N GLU A 217 -20.41 -12.54 3.13
CA GLU A 217 -19.84 -12.01 4.38
C GLU A 217 -19.70 -10.49 4.42
N GLY A 218 -19.88 -9.84 3.27
CA GLY A 218 -19.67 -8.41 3.09
C GLY A 218 -18.19 -8.02 3.03
N TRP A 219 -17.95 -6.81 2.54
CA TRP A 219 -16.60 -6.28 2.37
C TRP A 219 -15.98 -5.87 3.71
N LYS A 220 -14.72 -6.27 3.92
CA LYS A 220 -13.87 -5.95 5.09
C LYS A 220 -12.58 -5.28 4.57
N SER A 221 -12.08 -4.30 5.31
CA SER A 221 -10.80 -3.65 5.02
C SER A 221 -9.78 -4.08 6.07
N LYS A 222 -8.66 -4.66 5.65
CA LYS A 222 -7.55 -5.05 6.52
C LYS A 222 -6.30 -4.27 6.15
N TRP A 223 -5.63 -3.74 7.17
CA TRP A 223 -4.31 -3.16 7.03
C TRP A 223 -3.29 -4.26 6.73
N THR A 224 -2.56 -4.11 5.63
CA THR A 224 -1.44 -4.99 5.31
C THR A 224 -0.15 -4.19 5.46
N SER A 225 0.46 -4.28 6.64
CA SER A 225 1.85 -3.85 6.81
C SER A 225 2.74 -4.89 6.11
N GLY A 226 3.20 -4.61 4.90
CA GLY A 226 4.04 -5.53 4.14
C GLY A 226 5.44 -4.96 3.91
N GLN A 227 6.47 -5.72 4.31
CA GLN A 227 7.74 -5.71 3.57
C GLN A 227 7.41 -5.92 2.08
N PRO A 228 8.12 -5.26 1.14
CA PRO A 228 7.91 -5.48 -0.28
C PRO A 228 8.05 -6.98 -0.56
N GLY A 229 6.93 -7.65 -0.83
CA GLY A 229 6.95 -9.05 -1.23
C GLY A 229 7.77 -9.17 -2.51
N SER A 230 8.68 -10.13 -2.54
CA SER A 230 9.58 -10.46 -3.66
C SER A 230 8.87 -10.97 -4.93
N GLY A 231 7.58 -10.67 -5.11
CA GLY A 231 6.68 -11.27 -6.09
C GLY A 231 6.10 -10.30 -7.11
N PHE A 232 6.80 -9.21 -7.44
CA PHE A 232 6.47 -8.38 -8.60
C PHE A 232 7.75 -8.15 -9.41
N ARG A 233 8.09 -9.14 -10.23
CA ARG A 233 8.80 -8.96 -11.49
C ARG A 233 7.91 -9.49 -12.60
#